data_AF-A0A6B3DST9-F1
#
_entry.id   AF-A0A6B3DST9-F1
#
_cell.length_a   1.000
_cell.length_b   1.000
_cell.length_c   1.000
_cell.angle_alpha   90.00
_cell.angle_beta   90.00
_cell.angle_gamma   90.00
#
_symmetry.space_group_name_H-M   'P 1'
#
loop_
_entity.id
_entity.type
_entity.pdbx_description
1 polymer ?
#
loop_
_entity_poly.entity_id
_entity_poly.type
_entity_poly.pdbx_seq_one_letter_code
_entity_poly.pdbx_strand_id
1 'polypeptide(L)' 'VTSVWLLHLLPAPEDVRAVVAECARVLRPGGVWVTTVDKAAGHNVGSDIDAVLAARPPSAARDAGDEVAG' A
#
# COMPACT_ATOMS: atom_id res chain seq x y z
N VAL A 1 -18.70 2.46 1.88
CA VAL A 1 -17.82 1.51 2.58
C VAL A 1 -16.43 2.09 2.49
N THR A 2 -15.82 2.42 3.62
CA THR A 2 -14.41 2.86 3.64
C THR A 2 -13.61 1.68 4.14
N SER A 3 -12.64 1.24 3.35
CA SER A 3 -11.68 0.24 3.75
C SER A 3 -10.31 0.92 3.83
N VAL A 4 -9.60 0.73 4.95
CA VAL A 4 -8.21 1.17 5.09
C VAL A 4 -7.36 -0.07 4.85
N TRP A 5 -6.67 -0.12 3.71
CA TRP A 5 -5.85 -1.28 3.35
C TRP A 5 -4.43 -0.85 3.05
N LEU A 6 -3.50 -1.56 3.69
CA LEU A 6 -2.07 -1.44 3.47
C LEU A 6 -1.68 -2.48 2.41
N LEU A 7 -2.11 -2.27 1.15
CA LEU A 7 -1.83 -3.21 0.05
C LEU A 7 -0.32 -3.51 -0.08
N HIS A 8 0.53 -2.56 0.28
CA HIS A 8 1.98 -2.67 0.34
C HIS A 8 2.53 -3.69 1.37
N LEU A 9 1.70 -4.16 2.31
CA LEU A 9 2.08 -5.22 3.24
C LEU A 9 1.88 -6.62 2.66
N LEU A 10 1.13 -6.74 1.55
CA LEU A 10 0.89 -8.02 0.93
C LEU A 10 2.19 -8.54 0.30
N PRO A 11 2.54 -9.81 0.54
CA PRO A 11 3.86 -10.32 0.22
C PRO A 11 4.06 -10.54 -1.28
N ALA A 12 2.99 -10.76 -2.04
CA ALA A 12 3.06 -11.00 -3.47
C ALA A 12 1.96 -10.27 -4.28
N PRO A 13 2.21 -9.98 -5.57
CA PRO A 13 1.23 -9.29 -6.43
C PRO A 13 -0.12 -10.02 -6.56
N GLU A 14 -0.14 -11.35 -6.46
CA GLU A 14 -1.36 -12.17 -6.46
C GLU A 14 -2.26 -11.90 -5.27
N ASP A 15 -1.69 -11.64 -4.10
CA ASP A 15 -2.44 -11.30 -2.90
C ASP A 15 -3.10 -9.93 -3.07
N VAL A 16 -2.38 -8.97 -3.67
CA VAL A 16 -2.92 -7.65 -4.02
C VAL A 16 -4.11 -7.81 -4.98
N ARG A 17 -3.95 -8.61 -6.04
CA ARG A 17 -5.04 -8.86 -7.01
C ARG A 17 -6.27 -9.49 -6.36
N ALA A 18 -6.08 -10.45 -5.46
CA ALA A 18 -7.18 -11.09 -4.74
C ALA A 18 -7.97 -10.08 -3.89
N VAL A 19 -7.28 -9.21 -3.15
CA VAL A 19 -7.91 -8.16 -2.34
C VAL A 19 -8.66 -7.13 -3.20
N VAL A 20 -8.07 -6.71 -4.32
CA VAL A 20 -8.72 -5.78 -5.26
C VAL A 20 -10.00 -6.41 -5.83
N ALA A 21 -9.98 -7.70 -6.18
CA ALA A 21 -11.14 -8.42 -6.67
C ALA A 21 -12.28 -8.48 -5.63
N GLU A 22 -11.96 -8.71 -4.36
CA GLU A 22 -12.95 -8.68 -3.29
C GLU A 22 -13.52 -7.28 -3.04
N CYS A 23 -12.67 -6.25 -3.11
CA CYS A 23 -13.13 -4.86 -3.05
C CYS A 23 -14.10 -4.55 -4.18
N ALA A 24 -13.78 -4.96 -5.42
CA ALA A 24 -14.66 -4.80 -6.57
C ALA A 24 -16.00 -5.54 -6.39
N ARG A 25 -15.98 -6.77 -5.84
CA ARG A 25 -17.18 -7.58 -5.62
C ARG A 25 -18.19 -6.93 -4.65
N VAL A 26 -17.71 -6.19 -3.65
CA VAL A 26 -18.59 -5.55 -2.64
C VAL A 26 -19.02 -4.14 -3.01
N LEU A 27 -18.48 -3.55 -4.09
CA LEU A 27 -18.93 -2.26 -4.58
C LEU A 27 -20.29 -2.40 -5.27
N ARG A 28 -21.19 -1.44 -4.98
CA ARG A 28 -22.39 -1.24 -5.79
C ARG A 28 -22.00 -0.80 -7.21
N PRO A 29 -22.85 -1.00 -8.23
CA PRO A 29 -22.62 -0.39 -9.54
C PRO A 29 -22.38 1.12 -9.43
N GLY A 30 -21.30 1.61 -10.06
CA GLY A 30 -20.85 3.00 -9.96
C GLY A 30 -20.18 3.37 -8.63
N GLY A 31 -19.90 2.40 -7.76
CA GLY A 31 -19.13 2.58 -6.54
C GLY A 31 -17.65 2.86 -6.86
N VAL A 32 -17.05 3.75 -6.09
CA VAL A 32 -15.62 4.09 -6.19
C VAL A 32 -14.90 3.51 -4.98
N TRP A 33 -13.77 2.85 -5.24
CA TRP A 33 -12.82 2.48 -4.19
C TRP A 33 -11.60 3.39 -4.30
N VAL A 34 -11.20 3.94 -3.16
CA VAL A 34 -10.03 4.82 -3.04
C VAL A 34 -9.04 4.12 -2.13
N THR A 35 -7.80 4.01 -2.57
CA THR A 35 -6.70 3.45 -1.80
C THR A 35 -5.47 4.35 -1.93
N THR A 36 -4.51 4.20 -1.02
CA THR A 36 -3.23 4.91 -1.04
C THR A 36 -2.18 4.09 -1.77
N VAL A 37 -1.28 4.78 -2.48
CA VAL A 37 -0.09 4.23 -3.14
C VAL A 37 1.13 4.98 -2.62
N ASP A 38 2.34 4.48 -2.90
CA ASP A 38 3.61 5.14 -2.55
C ASP A 38 3.78 5.44 -1.05
N LYS A 39 3.19 4.60 -0.21
CA LYS A 39 3.26 4.79 1.24
C LYS A 39 4.69 4.64 1.72
N ALA A 40 5.46 3.70 1.17
CA ALA A 40 6.84 3.51 1.58
C ALA A 40 7.74 4.73 1.35
N ALA A 41 7.42 5.63 0.40
CA ALA A 41 8.16 6.88 0.22
C ALA A 41 8.02 7.84 1.41
N GLY A 42 6.97 7.68 2.23
CA GLY A 42 6.80 8.41 3.49
C GLY A 42 7.63 7.87 4.65
N HIS A 43 8.37 6.77 4.48
CA HIS A 43 9.27 6.22 5.50
C HIS A 43 10.72 6.66 5.26
N ASN A 44 11.57 6.57 6.29
CA ASN A 44 12.99 6.89 6.21
C ASN A 44 13.24 8.35 5.77
N VAL A 45 12.38 9.27 6.21
CA VAL A 45 12.39 10.70 5.80
C VAL A 45 13.19 11.59 6.77
N GLY A 46 14.05 11.02 7.61
CA GLY A 46 14.82 11.72 8.63
C GLY A 46 14.04 12.04 9.90
N SER A 47 12.97 11.29 10.19
CA SER A 47 12.15 11.49 11.40
C SER A 47 12.70 10.72 12.60
N ASP A 48 12.15 10.96 13.79
CA ASP A 48 12.54 10.28 15.03
C ASP A 48 12.39 8.75 14.95
N ILE A 49 11.48 8.25 14.12
CA ILE A 49 11.30 6.81 13.86
C ILE A 49 12.56 6.16 13.26
N ASP A 50 13.36 6.92 12.50
CA ASP A 50 14.55 6.39 11.84
C ASP A 50 15.61 6.02 12.87
N ALA A 51 15.74 6.82 13.93
CA ALA A 51 16.60 6.52 15.07
C ALA A 51 16.12 5.27 15.83
N VAL A 52 14.81 5.11 16.01
CA VAL A 52 14.21 3.93 16.65
C VAL A 52 14.45 2.66 15.83
N LEU A 53 14.41 2.76 14.49
CA LEU A 53 14.52 1.63 13.57
C LEU A 53 15.96 1.35 13.11
N ALA A 54 16.95 2.15 13.51
CA ALA A 54 18.33 2.09 13.00
C ALA A 54 19.03 0.72 13.11
N ALA A 55 18.64 -0.10 14.08
CA ALA A 55 19.21 -1.45 14.27
C ALA A 55 18.57 -2.52 13.36
N ARG A 56 17.50 -2.19 12.63
CA ARG A 56 16.84 -3.13 11.72
C ARG A 56 17.42 -3.04 10.31
N PRO A 57 17.59 -4.18 9.61
CA PRO A 57 17.94 -4.17 8.20
C PRO A 57 16.90 -3.39 7.38
N PRO A 58 17.32 -2.51 6.46
CA PRO A 58 16.41 -1.84 5.54
C PRO A 58 15.69 -2.85 4.65
N SER A 59 14.44 -2.57 4.31
CA SER A 59 13.67 -3.30 3.29
C SER A 59 13.35 -2.40 2.11
N ALA A 60 13.43 -2.94 0.89
CA ALA A 60 12.97 -2.22 -0.29
C ALA A 60 11.46 -1.92 -0.21
N ALA A 61 11.07 -0.73 -0.65
CA ALA A 61 9.68 -0.36 -0.87
C ALA A 61 9.03 -1.32 -1.90
N ARG A 62 7.78 -1.71 -1.67
CA ARG A 62 7.04 -2.64 -2.55
C ARG A 62 5.87 -1.98 -3.28
N ASP A 63 5.66 -0.69 -3.07
CA ASP A 63 4.45 0.03 -3.44
C ASP A 63 4.73 1.36 -4.12
N ALA A 64 5.82 1.42 -4.91
CA ALA A 64 6.15 2.58 -5.72
C ALA A 64 4.94 2.97 -6.60
N GLY A 65 4.59 4.25 -6.58
CA GLY A 65 3.34 4.76 -7.20
C GLY A 65 3.44 5.05 -8.70
N ASP A 66 4.63 4.90 -9.29
CA ASP A 66 4.91 5.17 -10.71
C ASP A 66 4.11 4.30 -11.68
N GLU A 67 3.58 3.16 -11.22
CA GLU A 67 2.71 2.28 -12.02
C GLU A 67 1.23 2.69 -12.05
N VAL A 68 0.80 3.68 -11.25
CA VAL A 68 -0.62 4.02 -11.07
C VAL A 68 -1.06 5.19 -11.96
N ALA A 69 -0.12 5.96 -12.51
CA ALA A 69 -0.40 7.03 -13.46
C ALA A 69 -0.56 6.47 -14.89
N GLY A 70 -1.78 6.05 -15.23
CA GLY A 70 -2.25 5.75 -16.59
C GLY A 70 -3.49 6.54 -16.94
#